data_AF-A0A2V7S6W1-F1
#
_entry.id   AF-A0A2V7S6W1-F1
#
_cell.length_a   1.000
_cell.length_b   1.000
_cell.length_c   1.000
_cell.angle_alpha   90.00
_cell.angle_beta   90.00
_cell.angle_gamma   90.00
#
_symmetry.space_group_name_H-M   'P 1'
#
loop_
_entity.id
_entity.type
_entity.pdbx_description
1 polymer ?
#
loop_
_entity_poly.entity_id
_entity_poly.type
_entity_poly.pdbx_seq_one_letter_code
_entity_poly.pdbx_strand_id
1 'polypeptide(L)' 'MTHPVPESLVPHAFGEGDPATARHVEGCPTCRAEVARLREAAESLRAPVSLERLSETDDCLDELTVADLVAGRLGTETRA' A
#
# COMPACT_ATOMS: atom_id res chain seq x y z
N MET A 1 21.01 20.53 -5.87
CA MET A 1 19.90 20.57 -4.89
C MET A 1 19.70 19.17 -4.35
N THR A 2 19.61 19.02 -3.03
CA THR A 2 19.46 17.71 -2.39
C THR A 2 17.98 17.34 -2.36
N HIS A 3 17.64 16.12 -2.78
CA HIS A 3 16.26 15.63 -2.70
C HIS A 3 15.91 15.26 -1.26
N PRO A 4 14.64 15.43 -0.84
CA PRO A 4 14.15 14.85 0.39
C PRO A 4 14.23 13.33 0.32
N VAL A 5 14.29 12.68 1.49
CA VAL A 5 14.22 11.22 1.56
C VAL A 5 12.86 10.75 1.02
N PRO A 6 12.79 9.63 0.29
CA PRO A 6 11.54 9.16 -0.33
C PRO A 6 10.38 9.03 0.67
N GLU A 7 10.68 8.64 1.90
CA GLU A 7 9.71 8.42 2.97
C GLU A 7 8.97 9.71 3.38
N SER A 8 9.59 10.89 3.21
CA SER A 8 8.92 12.16 3.52
C SER A 8 7.94 12.61 2.43
N LEU A 9 8.03 12.04 1.22
CA LEU A 9 7.08 12.31 0.13
C LEU A 9 5.71 11.65 0.39
N VAL A 10 5.68 10.57 1.18
CA VAL A 10 4.46 9.82 1.47
C VAL A 10 3.46 10.65 2.28
N PRO A 11 3.79 11.24 3.46
CA PRO A 11 2.88 12.14 4.16
C PRO A 11 2.46 13.33 3.28
N HIS A 12 3.39 13.90 2.50
CA HIS A 12 3.08 14.99 1.59
C HIS A 12 2.06 14.61 0.51
N ALA A 13 2.18 13.43 -0.08
CA ALA A 13 1.25 12.93 -1.09
C ALA A 13 -0.19 12.86 -0.56
N PHE A 14 -0.36 12.67 0.75
CA PHE A 14 -1.64 12.55 1.46
C PHE A 14 -2.05 13.78 2.29
N GLY A 15 -1.33 14.91 2.16
CA GLY A 15 -1.71 16.19 2.78
C GLY A 15 -1.12 16.45 4.18
N GLU A 16 -0.23 15.59 4.67
CA GLU A 16 0.40 15.67 5.99
C GLU A 16 1.91 15.96 5.93
N GLY A 17 2.42 16.38 4.77
CA GLY A 17 3.85 16.66 4.58
C GLY A 17 4.33 17.93 5.26
N ASP A 18 5.60 17.96 5.64
CA ASP A 18 6.21 19.16 6.18
C ASP A 18 6.32 20.30 5.12
N PRO A 19 6.36 21.57 5.53
CA PRO A 19 6.40 22.70 4.61
C PRO A 19 7.66 22.78 3.72
N ALA A 20 8.79 22.23 4.16
CA ALA A 20 10.02 22.21 3.36
C ALA A 20 9.91 21.19 2.22
N THR A 21 9.36 20.01 2.49
CA THR A 21 9.04 19.01 1.47
C THR A 21 8.05 19.57 0.44
N ALA A 22 6.99 20.27 0.89
CA ALA A 22 6.04 20.90 -0.01
C ALA A 22 6.70 21.90 -0.97
N ARG A 23 7.51 22.82 -0.44
CA ARG A 23 8.24 23.81 -1.25
C ARG A 23 9.21 23.16 -2.24
N HIS A 24 9.86 22.06 -1.85
CA HIS A 24 10.73 21.31 -2.75
C HIS A 24 9.95 20.68 -3.90
N VAL A 25 8.82 20.02 -3.61
CA VAL A 25 7.96 19.37 -4.62
C VAL A 25 7.43 20.37 -5.64
N GLU A 26 7.08 21.58 -5.20
CA GLU A 26 6.68 22.68 -6.10
C GLU A 26 7.79 23.01 -7.11
N GLY A 27 9.04 23.10 -6.66
CA GLY A 27 10.20 23.46 -7.49
C GLY A 27 10.87 22.30 -8.25
N CYS A 28 10.59 21.04 -7.88
CA CYS A 28 11.33 19.89 -8.38
C CYS A 28 10.44 18.95 -9.23
N PRO A 29 10.66 18.86 -10.56
CA PRO A 29 9.83 18.02 -11.42
C PRO A 29 9.93 16.53 -11.09
N THR A 30 11.09 16.05 -10.66
CA THR A 30 11.28 14.65 -10.24
C THR A 30 10.43 14.29 -9.03
N CYS A 31 10.50 15.09 -7.96
CA CYS A 31 9.69 14.83 -6.76
C CYS A 31 8.20 14.99 -7.03
N ARG A 32 7.81 15.88 -7.95
CA ARG A 32 6.42 16.02 -8.40
C ARG A 32 5.92 14.75 -9.10
N ALA A 33 6.75 14.12 -9.92
CA ALA A 33 6.43 12.84 -10.58
C ALA A 33 6.35 11.67 -9.59
N GLU A 34 7.18 11.65 -8.54
CA GLU A 34 7.07 10.66 -7.46
C GLU A 34 5.75 10.81 -6.69
N VAL A 35 5.39 12.04 -6.32
CA VAL A 35 4.12 12.32 -5.62
C VAL A 35 2.92 11.93 -6.47
N ALA A 36 2.95 12.17 -7.78
CA ALA A 36 1.91 11.72 -8.70
C ALA A 36 1.75 10.19 -8.66
N ARG A 37 2.86 9.44 -8.75
CA ARG A 37 2.84 7.96 -8.66
C ARG A 37 2.29 7.46 -7.33
N LEU A 38 2.65 8.10 -6.22
CA LEU A 38 2.11 7.74 -4.89
C LEU A 38 0.59 7.93 -4.82
N ARG A 39 0.06 8.99 -5.43
CA ARG A 39 -1.38 9.26 -5.50
C ARG A 39 -2.10 8.24 -6.38
N GLU A 40 -1.57 7.95 -7.57
CA GLU A 40 -2.12 6.93 -8.48
C GLU A 40 -2.17 5.53 -7.83
N ALA A 41 -1.11 5.15 -7.11
CA ALA A 41 -1.07 3.89 -6.39
C ALA A 41 -2.14 3.86 -5.28
N ALA A 42 -2.29 4.94 -4.53
CA ALA A 42 -3.31 5.04 -3.49
C ALA A 42 -4.74 5.04 -4.04
N GLU A 43 -4.97 5.69 -5.17
CA GLU A 43 -6.25 5.62 -5.89
C GLU A 43 -6.54 4.19 -6.36
N SER A 44 -5.55 3.49 -6.88
CA SER A 44 -5.68 2.08 -7.29
C SER A 44 -6.07 1.17 -6.12
N LEU A 45 -5.55 1.45 -4.92
CA LEU A 45 -5.91 0.73 -3.69
C LEU A 45 -7.29 1.12 -3.12
N ARG A 46 -7.72 2.36 -3.33
CA ARG A 46 -9.04 2.86 -2.89
C ARG A 46 -10.16 2.55 -3.88
N ALA A 47 -9.82 2.24 -5.12
CA ALA A 47 -10.80 1.87 -6.13
C ALA A 47 -11.70 0.78 -5.55
N PRO A 48 -13.03 0.91 -5.63
CA PRO A 48 -13.93 -0.10 -5.13
C PRO A 48 -13.57 -1.42 -5.80
N VAL A 49 -13.04 -2.35 -5.00
CA VAL A 49 -12.84 -3.72 -5.45
C VAL A 49 -14.25 -4.25 -5.65
N SER A 50 -14.69 -4.45 -6.90
CA SER A 50 -15.89 -5.26 -7.16
C SER A 50 -15.62 -6.62 -6.51
N LEU A 51 -16.22 -6.83 -5.33
CA LEU A 51 -16.24 -8.13 -4.66
C LEU A 51 -16.87 -9.20 -5.58
N GLU A 52 -17.65 -8.78 -6.57
CA GLU A 52 -18.20 -9.58 -7.66
C GLU A 52 -17.13 -10.31 -8.51
N ARG A 53 -15.84 -9.92 -8.42
CA ARG A 53 -14.72 -10.58 -9.12
C ARG A 53 -13.81 -11.39 -8.20
N LEU A 54 -14.07 -11.46 -6.91
CA LEU A 54 -13.33 -12.36 -6.03
C LEU A 54 -13.96 -13.75 -6.16
N SER A 55 -13.57 -14.50 -7.18
CA SER A 55 -13.73 -15.96 -7.13
C SER A 55 -12.75 -16.48 -6.09
N GLU A 56 -13.23 -17.26 -5.13
CA GLU A 56 -12.36 -18.09 -4.30
C GLU A 56 -11.40 -18.85 -5.22
N THR A 57 -10.11 -18.68 -4.99
CA THR A 57 -9.08 -19.48 -5.64
C THR A 57 -8.75 -20.66 -4.74
N ASP A 58 -8.17 -21.72 -5.28
CA ASP A 58 -7.72 -22.89 -4.50
C ASP A 58 -6.68 -22.52 -3.41
N ASP A 59 -6.12 -21.31 -3.45
CA ASP A 59 -5.17 -20.78 -2.44
C ASP A 59 -5.86 -19.96 -1.32
N CYS A 60 -7.16 -19.66 -1.43
CA CYS A 60 -7.91 -19.04 -0.34
C CYS A 60 -8.08 -20.06 0.79
N LEU A 61 -7.70 -19.67 2.02
CA LEU A 61 -7.96 -20.50 3.19
C LEU A 61 -9.45 -20.47 3.51
N ASP A 62 -10.02 -21.65 3.78
CA ASP A 62 -11.37 -21.73 4.31
C ASP A 62 -11.44 -21.16 5.74
N GLU A 63 -12.66 -20.85 6.16
CA GLU A 63 -12.94 -20.17 7.43
C GLU A 63 -12.50 -20.99 8.65
N LEU A 64 -12.52 -22.32 8.57
CA LEU A 64 -12.06 -23.19 9.66
C LEU A 64 -10.54 -23.15 9.76
N THR A 65 -9.85 -23.18 8.62
CA THR A 65 -8.38 -23.05 8.57
C THR A 65 -7.93 -21.69 9.12
N VAL A 66 -8.64 -20.60 8.81
CA VAL A 66 -8.37 -19.29 9.40
C VAL A 66 -8.58 -19.30 10.92
N ALA A 67 -9.66 -19.92 11.41
CA ALA A 67 -9.93 -20.02 12.85
C ALA A 67 -8.86 -20.84 13.59
N ASP A 68 -8.32 -21.89 12.96
CA ASP A 68 -7.23 -22.69 13.50
C ASP A 68 -5.89 -21.94 13.51
N LEU A 69 -5.60 -21.12 12.48
CA LEU A 69 -4.43 -20.25 12.47
C LEU A 69 -4.45 -19.26 13.64
N VAL A 70 -5.57 -18.54 13.79
CA VAL A 70 -5.75 -17.53 14.85
C VAL A 70 -5.65 -18.16 16.24
N ALA A 71 -6.11 -19.40 16.38
CA ALA A 71 -6.01 -20.13 17.64
C ALA A 71 -4.66 -20.84 17.86
N GLY A 72 -3.69 -20.70 16.94
CA GLY A 72 -2.37 -21.32 17.04
C GLY A 72 -2.39 -22.84 16.93
N ARG A 73 -3.42 -23.41 16.26
CA ARG A 73 -3.61 -24.85 16.10
C ARG A 73 -3.03 -25.40 14.79
N LEU A 74 -2.60 -24.52 13.87
CA LEU A 74 -1.88 -24.94 12.67
C LEU A 74 -0.42 -25.27 13.01
N GLY A 75 -0.01 -26.51 12.75
CA GLY A 75 1.39 -26.94 12.84
C GLY A 75 2.25 -26.37 11.71
N THR A 76 3.58 -26.45 11.83
CA THR A 76 4.56 -25.97 10.84
C THR A 76 4.68 -26.88 9.60
N GLU A 77 3.63 -27.61 9.23
CA GLU A 77 3.72 -28.60 8.15
C GLU A 77 3.57 -27.91 6.80
N THR A 78 4.73 -27.66 6.18
CA THR A 78 4.94 -27.15 4.84
C THR A 78 4.10 -27.92 3.81
N ARG A 79 3.26 -27.18 3.07
CA ARG A 79 2.58 -27.56 1.82
C ARG A 79 3.43 -28.52 0.97
N ALA A 80 2.91 -29.72 0.71
CA ALA A 80 3.41 -30.64 -0.32
C ALA A 80 2.72 -30.36 -1.66
#